data_AF-A0A821L296-F1
#
_entry.id   AF-A0A821L296-F1
#
_cell.length_a   1.000
_cell.length_b   1.000
_cell.length_c   1.000
_cell.angle_alpha   90.00
_cell.angle_beta   90.00
_cell.angle_gamma   90.00
#
_symmetry.space_group_name_H-M   'P 1'
#
loop_
_entity.id
_entity.type
_entity.pdbx_description
1 polymer ?
#
loop_
_entity_poly.entity_id
_entity_poly.type
_entity_poly.pdbx_seq_one_letter_code
_entity_poly.pdbx_strand_id
1 'polypeptide(L)'
;MLDTGFEPDIRKLEDLGLPLKDERFTSMFSATFSNEVQQLAQHFLRENYVFLAVGIPVGANEDIAQTIEEVPHSRKKDRLFQLLEENIEFERCLIFVETKRSADYIGALLSQRQFMTTTMHSD
;
A
#
# COMPACT_ATOMS: atom_id res chain seq x y z
N MET A 1 3.54 1.34 10.09
CA MET A 1 3.71 1.65 11.53
C MET A 1 3.65 0.38 12.37
N LEU A 2 2.55 -0.38 12.36
CA LEU A 2 2.51 -1.66 13.09
C LEU A 2 3.24 -2.78 12.35
N ASP A 3 3.00 -2.93 11.04
CA ASP A 3 3.75 -3.86 10.17
C ASP A 3 5.24 -3.50 10.01
N THR A 4 5.59 -2.23 10.24
CA THR A 4 6.97 -1.74 10.16
C THR A 4 7.73 -1.89 11.48
N GLY A 5 7.15 -2.58 12.47
CA GLY A 5 7.84 -2.90 13.73
C GLY A 5 7.88 -1.79 14.77
N PHE A 6 6.90 -0.87 14.81
CA PHE A 6 6.82 0.13 15.90
C PHE A 6 6.14 -0.39 17.18
N GLU A 7 5.51 -1.57 17.17
CA GLU A 7 4.92 -2.13 18.38
C GLU A 7 5.89 -2.18 19.58
N PRO A 8 7.15 -2.66 19.43
CA PRO A 8 8.14 -2.61 20.51
C PRO A 8 8.40 -1.20 21.03
N ASP A 9 8.39 -0.18 20.16
CA ASP A 9 8.64 1.19 20.56
C ASP A 9 7.44 1.81 21.29
N ILE A 10 6.21 1.45 20.91
CA ILE A 10 5.01 1.86 21.66
C ILE A 10 4.99 1.18 23.03
N ARG A 11 5.41 -0.09 23.13
CA ARG A 11 5.54 -0.80 24.42
C ARG A 11 6.61 -0.17 25.32
N LYS A 12 7.75 0.27 24.76
CA LYS A 12 8.75 1.04 25.54
C LYS A 12 8.16 2.31 26.14
N LEU A 13 7.22 2.98 25.48
CA LEU A 13 6.56 4.15 26.07
C LEU A 13 5.74 3.77 27.31
N GLU A 14 5.19 2.56 27.38
CA GLU A 14 4.53 2.03 28.59
C GLU A 14 5.55 1.82 29.71
N ASP A 15 6.70 1.24 29.40
CA ASP A 15 7.79 1.04 30.36
C ASP A 15 8.34 2.37 30.91
N LEU A 16 8.22 3.46 30.14
CA LEU A 16 8.62 4.81 30.53
C LEU A 16 7.58 5.55 31.39
N GLY A 17 6.49 4.88 31.79
CA GLY A 17 5.51 5.42 32.73
C GLY A 17 4.34 6.17 32.08
N LEU A 18 3.93 5.76 30.88
CA LEU A 18 2.65 6.20 30.31
C LEU A 18 1.51 5.94 31.34
N PRO A 19 0.66 6.94 31.65
CA PRO A 19 -0.49 6.76 32.54
C PRO A 19 -1.39 5.63 32.06
N LEU A 20 -2.14 4.98 32.95
CA LEU A 20 -3.00 3.86 32.55
C LEU A 20 -3.99 4.27 31.46
N LYS A 21 -4.42 3.32 30.61
CA LYS A 21 -5.30 3.61 29.47
C LYS A 21 -6.61 4.32 29.86
N ASP A 22 -7.09 4.12 31.08
CA ASP A 22 -8.28 4.78 31.62
C ASP A 22 -8.01 6.20 32.14
N GLU A 23 -6.76 6.55 32.41
CA GLU A 23 -6.31 7.86 32.89
C GLU A 23 -5.88 8.79 31.75
N ARG A 24 -5.77 8.27 30.53
CA ARG A 24 -5.39 9.01 29.33
C ARG A 24 -6.45 8.93 28.24
N PHE A 25 -6.41 9.87 27.31
CA PHE A 25 -7.16 9.77 26.06
C PHE A 25 -6.20 9.31 24.95
N THR A 26 -6.61 8.29 24.21
CA THR A 26 -5.83 7.73 23.10
C THR A 26 -6.74 7.63 21.89
N SER A 27 -6.28 8.16 20.76
CA SER A 27 -6.94 8.02 19.46
C SER A 27 -6.04 7.19 18.55
N MET A 28 -6.61 6.17 17.94
CA MET A 28 -5.93 5.31 16.97
C MET A 28 -6.53 5.54 15.60
N PHE A 29 -5.67 5.80 14.61
CA PHE A 29 -6.06 5.93 13.21
C PHE A 29 -5.41 4.81 12.41
N SER A 30 -6.21 4.07 11.65
CA SER A 30 -5.71 3.03 10.78
C SER A 30 -6.51 2.97 9.49
N ALA A 31 -5.82 2.76 8.37
CA ALA A 31 -6.44 2.54 7.06
C ALA A 31 -7.00 1.12 6.91
N THR A 32 -6.46 0.17 7.69
CA THR A 32 -6.89 -1.24 7.74
C THR A 32 -7.17 -1.65 9.18
N PHE A 33 -7.95 -2.70 9.40
CA PHE A 33 -8.28 -3.18 10.75
C PHE A 33 -8.03 -4.68 10.89
N SER A 34 -6.78 -5.09 10.62
CA SER A 34 -6.33 -6.48 10.77
C SER A 34 -6.37 -6.94 12.23
N ASN A 35 -6.19 -8.24 12.45
CA ASN A 35 -6.18 -8.81 13.79
C ASN A 35 -5.09 -8.20 14.69
N GLU A 36 -3.92 -7.87 14.13
CA GLU A 36 -2.84 -7.22 14.88
C GLU A 36 -3.26 -5.82 15.35
N VAL A 37 -3.89 -5.04 14.47
CA VAL A 37 -4.40 -3.70 14.82
C VAL A 37 -5.49 -3.78 15.88
N GLN A 38 -6.37 -4.79 15.79
CA GLN A 38 -7.41 -5.03 16.80
C GLN A 38 -6.82 -5.33 18.18
N GLN A 39 -5.78 -6.17 18.26
CA GLN A 39 -5.10 -6.48 19.52
C GLN A 39 -4.47 -5.22 20.14
N LEU A 40 -3.88 -4.37 19.31
CA LEU A 40 -3.30 -3.11 19.77
C LEU A 40 -4.37 -2.10 20.23
N ALA A 41 -5.50 -2.03 19.52
CA ALA A 41 -6.62 -1.22 19.96
C ALA A 41 -7.12 -1.65 21.34
N GLN A 42 -7.26 -2.96 21.60
CA GLN A 42 -7.65 -3.49 22.90
C GLN A 42 -6.63 -3.19 24.01
N HIS A 43 -5.34 -3.21 23.67
CA HIS A 43 -4.26 -2.94 24.61
C HIS A 43 -4.20 -1.45 24.99
N PHE A 44 -4.24 -0.55 23.99
CA PHE A 44 -3.97 0.88 24.19
C PHE A 44 -5.21 1.75 24.43
N LEU A 45 -6.39 1.33 23.95
CA LEU A 45 -7.64 2.06 24.12
C LEU A 45 -8.43 1.58 25.35
N ARG A 46 -9.27 2.46 25.89
CA ARG A 46 -10.23 2.13 26.94
C ARG A 46 -11.20 1.06 26.45
N GLU A 47 -11.77 0.27 27.36
CA GLU A 47 -12.70 -0.82 26.99
C GLU A 47 -13.91 -0.33 26.19
N ASN A 48 -14.37 0.91 26.44
CA ASN A 48 -15.54 1.50 25.80
C ASN A 48 -15.19 2.49 24.66
N TYR A 49 -14.09 2.26 23.93
CA TYR A 49 -13.71 3.12 22.82
C TYR A 49 -14.76 3.17 21.72
N VAL A 50 -14.88 4.32 21.06
CA VAL A 50 -15.77 4.48 19.90
C VAL A 50 -15.00 4.10 18.64
N PHE A 51 -15.53 3.14 17.89
CA PHE A 51 -15.02 2.76 16.57
C PHE A 51 -15.78 3.51 15.48
N LEU A 52 -15.06 4.31 14.70
CA LEU A 52 -15.61 5.03 13.55
C LEU A 52 -14.90 4.58 12.27
N ALA A 53 -15.66 3.99 11.36
CA ALA A 53 -15.18 3.58 10.04
C ALA A 53 -15.87 4.41 8.95
N VAL A 54 -15.10 4.79 7.93
CA VAL A 54 -15.60 5.47 6.74
C VAL A 54 -15.30 4.55 5.55
N GLY A 55 -16.35 4.04 4.90
CA GLY A 55 -16.24 3.05 3.82
C GLY A 55 -16.35 1.58 4.29
N ILE A 56 -16.33 0.66 3.34
CA ILE A 56 -16.38 -0.78 3.60
C ILE A 56 -14.94 -1.28 3.87
N PRO A 57 -14.66 -1.96 4.99
CA PRO A 57 -13.28 -2.29 5.38
C PRO A 57 -12.58 -3.36 4.53
N VAL A 58 -13.23 -3.94 3.52
CA VAL A 58 -12.71 -5.12 2.84
C VAL A 58 -13.17 -5.14 1.38
N GLY A 59 -12.26 -4.86 0.46
CA GLY A 59 -12.48 -5.05 -0.96
C GLY A 59 -11.53 -4.19 -1.80
N ALA A 60 -10.99 -4.77 -2.87
CA ALA A 60 -10.50 -3.94 -3.95
C ALA A 60 -11.66 -3.06 -4.42
N ASN A 61 -11.40 -1.77 -4.65
CA ASN A 61 -12.45 -0.81 -4.99
C ASN A 61 -13.31 -1.36 -6.16
N GLU A 62 -14.62 -1.48 -5.95
CA GLU A 62 -15.57 -2.03 -6.92
C GLU A 62 -15.62 -1.20 -8.22
N ASP A 63 -15.24 0.09 -8.13
CA ASP A 63 -15.12 0.97 -9.29
C ASP A 63 -13.86 0.70 -10.14
N ILE A 64 -12.96 -0.19 -9.70
CA ILE A 64 -11.74 -0.55 -10.42
C ILE A 64 -11.93 -1.90 -11.11
N ALA A 65 -12.06 -1.85 -12.45
CA ALA A 65 -12.00 -3.03 -13.28
C ALA A 65 -10.61 -3.69 -13.20
N GLN A 66 -10.56 -4.98 -12.85
CA GLN A 66 -9.33 -5.74 -12.71
C GLN A 66 -9.30 -6.89 -13.71
N THR A 67 -8.20 -6.99 -14.45
CA THR A 67 -7.97 -8.07 -15.42
C THR A 67 -6.68 -8.79 -15.06
N ILE A 68 -6.71 -10.12 -15.04
CA ILE A 68 -5.53 -10.97 -14.80
C ILE A 68 -5.24 -11.73 -16.09
N GLU A 69 -4.02 -11.58 -16.61
CA GLU A 69 -3.55 -12.28 -17.80
C GLU A 69 -2.30 -13.11 -17.45
N GLU A 70 -2.37 -14.42 -17.69
CA GLU A 70 -1.22 -15.30 -17.50
C GLU A 70 -0.28 -15.20 -18.71
N VAL A 71 0.92 -14.68 -18.48
CA VAL A 71 1.92 -14.46 -19.55
C VAL A 71 3.27 -15.05 -19.13
N PRO A 72 3.91 -15.87 -19.97
CA PRO A 72 5.28 -16.33 -19.74
C PRO A 72 6.23 -15.15 -19.51
N HIS A 73 7.16 -15.30 -18.57
CA HIS A 73 8.06 -14.20 -18.16
C HIS A 73 8.78 -13.54 -19.34
N SER A 74 9.23 -14.33 -20.32
CA SER A 74 9.90 -13.84 -21.53
C SER A 74 9.03 -12.93 -22.40
N ARG A 75 7.70 -13.09 -22.37
CA ARG A 75 6.74 -12.34 -23.20
C ARG A 75 6.09 -11.15 -22.48
N LYS A 76 6.33 -10.98 -21.17
CA LYS A 76 5.74 -9.88 -20.39
C LYS A 76 6.04 -8.50 -20.96
N LYS A 77 7.26 -8.31 -21.51
CA LYS A 77 7.66 -7.06 -22.14
C LYS A 77 6.87 -6.77 -23.42
N ASP A 78 6.76 -7.74 -24.31
CA ASP A 78 6.03 -7.57 -25.56
C ASP A 78 4.54 -7.35 -25.29
N ARG A 79 3.98 -8.04 -24.30
CA ARG A 79 2.59 -7.84 -23.90
C ARG A 79 2.36 -6.46 -23.28
N LEU A 80 3.28 -5.95 -22.47
CA LEU A 80 3.20 -4.58 -21.95
C LEU A 80 3.09 -3.55 -23.07
N PHE A 81 3.89 -3.70 -24.13
CA PHE A 81 3.82 -2.79 -25.27
C PHE A 81 2.49 -2.87 -26.00
N GLN A 82 1.99 -4.08 -26.24
CA GLN A 82 0.67 -4.28 -26.85
C GLN A 82 -0.42 -3.61 -26.01
N LEU A 83 -0.38 -3.74 -24.69
CA LEU A 83 -1.34 -3.09 -23.79
C LEU A 83 -1.28 -1.56 -23.88
N LEU A 84 -0.08 -0.97 -23.97
CA LEU A 84 0.06 0.48 -24.10
C LEU A 84 -0.41 1.00 -25.48
N GLU A 85 -0.21 0.21 -26.54
CA GLU A 85 -0.66 0.55 -27.89
C GLU A 85 -2.18 0.37 -28.05
N GLU A 86 -2.75 -0.69 -27.48
CA GLU A 86 -4.19 -0.98 -27.45
C GLU A 86 -4.97 0.08 -26.67
N ASN A 87 -4.33 0.71 -25.67
CA ASN A 87 -4.94 1.69 -24.79
C ASN A 87 -4.30 3.07 -24.92
N ILE A 88 -4.16 3.53 -26.17
CA ILE A 88 -3.50 4.81 -26.49
C ILE A 88 -4.17 6.04 -25.85
N GLU A 89 -5.41 5.89 -25.38
CA GLU A 89 -6.18 6.92 -24.67
C GLU A 89 -5.69 7.13 -23.22
N PHE A 90 -4.81 6.27 -22.70
CA PHE A 90 -4.23 6.46 -21.38
C PHE A 90 -3.31 7.70 -21.36
N GLU A 91 -3.84 8.83 -20.93
CA GLU A 91 -3.05 10.05 -20.70
C GLU A 91 -1.94 9.82 -19.66
N ARG A 92 -2.18 8.97 -18.66
CA ARG A 92 -1.24 8.61 -17.59
C ARG A 92 -1.44 7.16 -17.17
N CYS A 93 -0.35 6.41 -17.08
CA CYS A 93 -0.32 5.03 -16.63
C CYS A 93 0.75 4.85 -15.56
N LEU A 94 0.48 4.05 -14.53
CA LEU A 94 1.47 3.61 -13.54
C LEU A 94 1.78 2.14 -13.74
N ILE A 95 3.06 1.83 -13.92
CA ILE A 95 3.55 0.46 -14.11
C ILE A 95 4.37 0.09 -12.88
N PHE A 96 3.83 -0.82 -12.06
CA PHE A 96 4.53 -1.35 -10.90
C PHE A 96 5.43 -2.53 -11.29
N VAL A 97 6.65 -2.53 -10.76
CA VAL A 97 7.63 -3.61 -10.92
C VAL A 97 8.31 -3.89 -9.58
N GLU A 98 8.84 -5.10 -9.45
CA GLU A 98 9.34 -5.60 -8.16
C GLU A 98 10.61 -4.89 -7.67
N THR A 99 11.50 -4.45 -8.56
CA THR A 99 12.80 -3.89 -8.18
C THR A 99 13.07 -2.53 -8.84
N LYS A 100 13.81 -1.67 -8.13
CA LYS A 100 14.35 -0.39 -8.64
C LYS A 100 15.05 -0.55 -9.99
N ARG A 101 15.90 -1.58 -10.10
CA ARG A 101 16.61 -1.90 -11.35
C ARG A 101 15.66 -2.26 -12.50
N SER A 102 14.60 -3.01 -12.22
CA SER A 102 13.57 -3.33 -13.21
C SER A 102 12.82 -2.07 -13.66
N ALA A 103 12.54 -1.13 -12.75
CA ALA A 103 11.86 0.12 -13.07
C ALA A 103 12.72 0.97 -14.01
N ASP A 104 14.00 1.15 -13.71
CA ASP A 104 14.94 1.88 -14.57
C ASP A 104 15.06 1.22 -15.96
N TYR A 105 15.15 -0.11 -16.00
CA TYR A 105 15.24 -0.85 -17.26
C TYR A 105 13.98 -0.68 -18.13
N ILE A 106 12.79 -0.85 -17.55
CA ILE A 106 11.53 -0.67 -18.28
C ILE A 106 11.34 0.79 -18.70
N GLY A 107 11.67 1.75 -17.84
CA GLY A 107 11.57 3.18 -18.15
C GLY A 107 12.46 3.60 -19.33
N ALA A 108 13.70 3.08 -19.38
CA ALA A 108 14.61 3.30 -20.51
C ALA A 108 14.07 2.68 -21.81
N LEU A 109 13.51 1.47 -21.73
CA LEU A 109 12.96 0.72 -22.86
C LEU A 109 11.68 1.37 -23.42
N LEU A 110 10.82 1.93 -22.57
CA LEU A 110 9.66 2.72 -22.98
C LEU A 110 10.09 4.04 -23.64
N SER A 111 11.06 4.74 -23.06
CA SER A 111 11.63 5.97 -23.63
C SER A 111 12.24 5.74 -25.02
N GLN A 112 12.92 4.61 -25.24
CA GLN A 112 13.46 4.24 -26.55
C GLN A 112 12.36 4.06 -27.62
N ARG A 113 11.17 3.63 -27.21
CA ARG A 113 9.98 3.55 -28.08
C ARG A 113 9.15 4.83 -28.09
N GLN A 114 9.72 5.94 -27.63
CA GLN A 114 9.11 7.28 -27.64
C GLN A 114 7.89 7.44 -26.72
N PHE A 115 7.69 6.54 -25.76
CA PHE A 115 6.71 6.76 -24.69
C PHE A 115 7.26 7.76 -23.67
N MET A 116 6.49 8.80 -23.38
CA MET A 116 6.80 9.77 -22.32
C MET A 116 6.74 9.09 -20.95
N THR A 117 7.90 8.74 -20.40
CA THR A 117 8.01 7.91 -19.19
C THR A 117 8.94 8.56 -18.18
N THR A 118 8.63 8.37 -16.90
CA THR A 118 9.52 8.67 -15.79
C THR A 118 9.55 7.50 -14.83
N THR A 119 10.60 7.38 -14.03
CA THR A 119 10.78 6.29 -13.06
C THR A 119 10.72 6.85 -11.65
N MET A 120 9.97 6.21 -10.76
CA MET A 120 9.86 6.58 -9.35
C MET A 120 10.39 5.44 -8.48
N HIS A 121 11.14 5.81 -7.45
CA HIS A 121 11.70 4.90 -6.45
C HIS A 121 11.31 5.39 -5.07
N SER A 122 11.00 4.48 -4.15
CA SER A 122 10.95 4.80 -2.73
C SER A 122 12.38 4.78 -2.19
N ASP A 123 12.92 5.95 -1.82
CA ASP A 123 14.11 6.08 -0.96
C ASP A 123 13.70 6.10 0.52
#